data_AF-A0A4Y2HZK2-F1
#
_entry.id   AF-A0A4Y2HZK2-F1
#
_cell.length_a   1.000
_cell.length_b   1.000
_cell.length_c   1.000
_cell.angle_alpha   90.00
_cell.angle_beta   90.00
_cell.angle_gamma   90.00
#
_symmetry.space_group_name_H-M   'P 1'
#
loop_
_entity.id
_entity.type
_entity.pdbx_description
1 polymer ?
#
loop_
_entity_poly.entity_id
_entity_poly.type
_entity_poly.pdbx_seq_one_letter_code
_entity_poly.pdbx_strand_id
1 'polypeptide(L)'
;MPAFIDPPLHRRLDPATLKQIFSVEAYEQVPEYEIVEIRALSKTSVDGNEVEDVHLSAFGKDIYLHLKRNKVFENRLKHAKMYTAEMTDKGIQYIEVKDKVEDRGTAYQDIDKMAAVTIRRGENVQIQMDGTIGENLVVKPVPTDILVPQSGVWFPRNFDAHNTNYTSIQEESVAKYPHFLFHCAWGNSSKKSIRLSDFYAMINSSTTGGHRSKRSLVHYAFPEVLLLVDYDSYAVHEFSETKTFNYLASFFNGVDLRFKTLSNPQITLLLTNIIIAKSRGLMPYLEKNRMFLRSFNGRAALADMAKHMFSARRGLPAHDLALLLTKLDMCSLDERSGRCNSTTAGTERAYFVNAFIHNRSTPLK
;
A
#
# COMPACT_ATOMS: atom_id res chain seq x y z
N MET A 1 9.07 11.96 44.37
CA MET A 1 9.08 12.56 43.02
C MET A 1 8.28 11.66 42.12
N PRO A 2 7.23 12.15 41.43
CA PRO A 2 6.51 11.31 40.48
C PRO A 2 7.44 10.98 39.31
N ALA A 3 7.53 9.69 38.97
CA ALA A 3 8.26 9.26 37.79
C ALA A 3 7.67 9.98 36.57
N PHE A 4 8.48 10.78 35.87
CA PHE A 4 8.11 11.31 34.56
C PHE A 4 7.93 10.10 33.64
N ILE A 5 6.68 9.71 33.39
CA ILE A 5 6.35 8.74 32.35
C ILE A 5 6.61 9.48 31.05
N ASP A 6 7.66 9.08 30.34
CA ASP A 6 7.93 9.61 29.00
C ASP A 6 6.66 9.47 28.15
N PRO A 7 6.23 10.54 27.46
CA PRO A 7 5.07 10.45 26.59
C PRO A 7 5.33 9.39 25.51
N PRO A 8 4.28 8.67 25.07
CA PRO A 8 4.39 7.71 23.98
C PRO A 8 5.11 8.29 22.77
N LEU A 9 5.99 7.51 22.14
CA LEU A 9 6.88 7.99 21.08
C LEU A 9 6.15 8.68 19.91
N HIS A 10 4.95 8.20 19.54
CA HIS A 10 4.14 8.78 18.47
C HIS A 10 3.77 10.26 18.70
N ARG A 11 3.75 10.73 19.95
CA ARG A 11 3.46 12.15 20.27
C ARG A 11 4.59 13.10 19.87
N ARG A 12 5.75 12.57 19.49
CA ARG A 12 6.87 13.35 18.95
C ARG A 12 6.78 13.53 17.43
N LEU A 13 5.92 12.77 16.76
CA LEU A 13 5.74 12.89 15.31
C LEU A 13 4.94 14.15 14.99
N ASP A 14 5.29 14.85 13.93
CA ASP A 14 4.43 15.89 13.37
C ASP A 14 3.16 15.27 12.76
N PRO A 15 2.07 16.05 12.58
CA PRO A 15 0.82 15.52 12.06
C PRO A 15 0.91 14.87 10.66
N ALA A 16 1.80 15.33 9.78
CA ALA A 16 1.95 14.75 8.45
C ALA A 16 2.61 13.36 8.53
N THR A 17 3.69 13.24 9.31
CA THR A 17 4.38 11.96 9.55
C THR A 17 3.49 10.98 10.31
N LEU A 18 2.71 11.45 11.29
CA LEU A 18 1.71 10.65 12.00
C LEU A 18 0.71 10.01 11.02
N LYS A 19 0.18 10.82 10.10
CA LYS A 19 -0.76 10.38 9.05
C LYS A 19 -0.10 9.44 8.06
N GLN A 20 1.16 9.65 7.72
CA GLN A 20 1.90 8.78 6.82
C GLN A 20 2.12 7.37 7.42
N ILE A 21 2.51 7.29 8.70
CA ILE A 21 2.85 6.03 9.38
C ILE A 21 1.59 5.28 9.79
N PHE A 22 0.72 5.91 10.56
CA PHE A 22 -0.42 5.26 11.21
C PHE A 22 -1.73 5.41 10.42
N SER A 23 -1.77 6.25 9.38
CA SER A 23 -3.00 6.57 8.64
C SER A 23 -4.10 7.16 9.52
N VAL A 24 -3.72 7.96 10.52
CA VAL A 24 -4.63 8.65 11.46
C VAL A 24 -4.40 10.16 11.46
N GLU A 25 -5.36 10.91 12.00
CA GLU A 25 -5.33 12.39 11.99
C GLU A 25 -5.00 12.99 13.35
N ALA A 26 -5.27 12.24 14.42
CA ALA A 26 -5.06 12.67 15.79
C ALA A 26 -4.25 11.62 16.56
N TYR A 27 -3.46 12.06 17.53
CA TYR A 27 -2.61 11.17 18.33
C TYR A 27 -3.43 10.14 19.11
N GLU A 28 -4.66 10.47 19.50
CA GLU A 28 -5.57 9.59 20.24
C GLU A 28 -6.11 8.44 19.39
N GLN A 29 -6.01 8.54 18.06
CA GLN A 29 -6.46 7.52 17.12
C GLN A 29 -5.36 6.50 16.81
N VAL A 30 -4.12 6.73 17.25
CA VAL A 30 -2.99 5.84 17.02
C VAL A 30 -3.30 4.47 17.64
N PRO A 31 -3.26 3.38 16.87
CA PRO A 31 -3.50 2.04 17.41
C PRO A 31 -2.41 1.66 18.41
N GLU A 32 -2.69 0.66 19.24
CA GLU A 32 -1.66 0.04 20.07
C GLU A 32 -0.52 -0.47 19.18
N TYR A 33 0.72 -0.14 19.57
CA TYR A 33 1.92 -0.51 18.83
C TYR A 33 3.03 -0.93 19.77
N GLU A 34 3.91 -1.79 19.27
CA GLU A 34 5.18 -2.13 19.87
C GLU A 34 6.32 -1.56 19.01
N ILE A 35 7.44 -1.28 19.66
CA ILE A 35 8.67 -0.84 19.00
C ILE A 35 9.61 -2.03 19.02
N VAL A 36 10.00 -2.51 17.83
CA VAL A 36 10.85 -3.69 17.72
C VAL A 36 12.12 -3.39 16.94
N GLU A 37 13.15 -4.18 17.20
CA GLU A 37 14.35 -4.22 16.38
C GLU A 37 14.27 -5.42 15.44
N ILE A 38 14.44 -5.17 14.15
CA ILE A 38 14.39 -6.23 13.14
C ILE A 38 15.80 -6.79 12.93
N ARG A 39 15.93 -8.11 13.08
CA ARG A 39 17.13 -8.85 12.69
C ARG A 39 16.86 -9.56 11.38
N ALA A 40 17.66 -9.28 10.36
CA ALA A 40 17.59 -9.96 9.07
C ALA A 40 18.92 -10.61 8.73
N LEU A 41 18.84 -11.79 8.11
CA LEU A 41 19.99 -12.51 7.58
C LEU A 41 19.80 -12.68 6.07
N SER A 42 20.67 -12.02 5.31
CA SER A 42 20.69 -12.15 3.85
C SER A 42 21.36 -13.45 3.43
N LYS A 43 20.68 -14.21 2.57
CA LYS A 43 21.16 -15.47 2.00
C LYS A 43 20.88 -15.51 0.51
N THR A 44 21.72 -16.25 -0.21
CA THR A 44 21.44 -16.68 -1.58
C THR A 44 20.86 -18.09 -1.55
N SER A 45 19.67 -18.27 -2.15
CA SER A 45 19.04 -19.58 -2.34
C SER A 45 19.79 -20.39 -3.41
N VAL A 46 19.60 -21.72 -3.37
CA VAL A 46 20.07 -22.69 -4.37
C VAL A 46 19.65 -22.30 -5.79
N ASP A 47 18.47 -21.68 -5.94
CA ASP A 47 17.95 -21.20 -7.23
C ASP A 47 18.54 -19.84 -7.67
N GLY A 48 19.55 -19.32 -6.97
CA GLY A 48 20.15 -18.00 -7.23
C GLY A 48 19.24 -16.81 -6.89
N ASN A 49 18.16 -17.04 -6.13
CA ASN A 49 17.29 -16.00 -5.62
C ASN A 49 17.77 -15.50 -4.26
N GLU A 50 17.77 -14.18 -4.09
CA GLU A 50 18.04 -13.55 -2.79
C GLU A 50 16.87 -13.83 -1.83
N VAL A 51 17.22 -14.28 -0.64
CA VAL A 51 16.31 -14.60 0.46
C VAL A 51 16.76 -13.81 1.68
N GLU A 52 15.80 -13.26 2.41
CA GLU A 52 16.04 -12.63 3.70
C GLU A 52 15.28 -13.42 4.77
N ASP A 53 16.02 -14.00 5.72
CA ASP A 53 15.40 -14.58 6.91
C ASP A 53 15.26 -13.48 7.95
N VAL A 54 14.02 -13.11 8.30
CA VAL A 54 13.73 -12.06 9.27
C VAL A 54 13.13 -12.66 10.52
N HIS A 55 13.66 -12.25 11.67
CA HIS A 55 13.14 -12.61 12.99
C HIS A 55 12.82 -11.36 13.80
N LEU A 56 11.60 -11.34 14.36
CA LEU A 56 11.14 -10.30 15.27
C LEU A 56 10.10 -10.88 16.24
N SER A 57 9.95 -10.25 17.40
CA SER A 57 8.97 -10.63 18.41
C SER A 57 8.08 -9.43 18.71
N ALA A 58 6.76 -9.61 18.63
CA ALA A 58 5.79 -8.56 18.93
C ALA A 58 4.47 -9.15 19.45
N PHE A 59 3.79 -8.44 20.35
CA PHE A 59 2.49 -8.82 20.91
C PHE A 59 2.50 -10.23 21.51
N GLY A 60 3.60 -10.58 22.19
CA GLY A 60 3.82 -11.89 22.80
C GLY A 60 4.00 -13.05 21.82
N LYS A 61 4.32 -12.77 20.54
CA LYS A 61 4.53 -13.78 19.50
C LYS A 61 5.87 -13.59 18.80
N ASP A 62 6.60 -14.69 18.63
CA ASP A 62 7.77 -14.74 17.76
C ASP A 62 7.35 -14.95 16.30
N ILE A 63 7.87 -14.11 15.43
CA ILE A 63 7.55 -14.08 14.00
C ILE A 63 8.83 -14.35 13.22
N TYR A 64 8.82 -15.47 12.50
CA TYR A 64 9.86 -15.89 11.58
C TYR A 64 9.33 -15.77 10.15
N LEU A 65 10.03 -15.00 9.32
CA LEU A 65 9.69 -14.77 7.91
C LEU A 65 10.82 -15.29 7.02
N HIS A 66 10.44 -16.03 5.98
CA HIS A 66 11.32 -16.51 4.92
C HIS A 66 11.03 -15.72 3.65
N LEU A 67 11.60 -14.53 3.58
CA LEU A 67 11.26 -13.53 2.56
C LEU A 67 12.01 -13.83 1.26
N LYS A 68 11.28 -14.14 0.19
CA LYS A 68 11.82 -14.32 -1.16
C LYS A 68 11.69 -13.03 -1.95
N ARG A 69 12.76 -12.64 -2.64
CA ARG A 69 12.74 -11.43 -3.47
C ARG A 69 11.70 -11.53 -4.60
N ASN A 70 10.82 -10.54 -4.70
CA ASN A 70 9.77 -10.45 -5.71
C ASN A 70 10.30 -9.79 -7.00
N LYS A 71 11.29 -10.43 -7.65
CA LYS A 71 11.94 -9.92 -8.87
C LYS A 71 10.94 -9.61 -10.00
N VAL A 72 9.86 -10.39 -10.09
CA VAL A 72 8.81 -10.22 -11.10
C VAL A 72 8.08 -8.90 -10.90
N PHE A 73 7.65 -8.59 -9.68
CA PHE A 73 7.03 -7.31 -9.35
C PHE A 73 7.98 -6.15 -9.56
N GLU A 74 9.23 -6.26 -9.09
CA GLU A 74 10.24 -5.22 -9.27
C GLU A 74 10.48 -4.91 -10.75
N ASN A 75 10.64 -5.94 -11.58
CA ASN A 75 10.87 -5.75 -13.00
C ASN A 75 9.69 -5.07 -13.67
N ARG A 76 8.45 -5.36 -13.28
CA ARG A 76 7.28 -4.64 -13.79
C ARG A 76 7.24 -3.20 -13.34
N LEU A 77 7.49 -2.97 -12.06
CA LEU A 77 7.52 -1.64 -11.46
C LEU A 77 8.61 -0.75 -12.07
N LYS A 78 9.74 -1.31 -12.51
CA LYS A 78 10.78 -0.58 -13.27
C LYS A 78 10.28 -0.04 -14.61
N HIS A 79 9.32 -0.70 -15.24
CA HIS A 79 8.73 -0.28 -16.52
C HIS A 79 7.48 0.58 -16.32
N ALA A 80 6.98 0.71 -15.07
CA ALA A 80 5.84 1.55 -14.77
C ALA A 80 6.21 3.01 -15.02
N LYS A 81 5.39 3.71 -15.81
CA LYS A 81 5.57 5.12 -16.10
C LYS A 81 4.79 5.98 -15.11
N MET A 82 5.40 7.09 -14.73
CA MET A 82 4.79 8.03 -13.80
C MET A 82 4.55 9.35 -14.51
N TYR A 83 3.36 9.91 -14.30
CA TYR A 83 2.92 11.14 -14.90
C TYR A 83 2.40 12.09 -13.82
N THR A 84 2.58 13.38 -14.05
CA THR A 84 1.93 14.43 -13.27
C THR A 84 0.84 15.05 -14.12
N ALA A 85 -0.35 15.19 -13.55
CA ALA A 85 -1.43 15.92 -14.18
C ALA A 85 -1.25 17.41 -13.88
N GLU A 86 -1.42 18.24 -14.90
CA GLU A 86 -1.34 19.70 -14.80
C GLU A 86 -2.44 20.34 -15.64
N MET A 87 -2.92 21.52 -15.21
CA MET A 87 -3.94 22.27 -15.94
C MET A 87 -3.23 23.22 -16.89
N THR A 88 -3.51 23.11 -18.18
CA THR A 88 -2.99 24.02 -19.21
C THR A 88 -4.13 24.74 -19.92
N ASP A 89 -3.80 25.66 -20.82
CA ASP A 89 -4.72 26.34 -21.72
C ASP A 89 -5.58 25.38 -22.57
N LYS A 90 -5.04 24.19 -22.87
CA LYS A 90 -5.69 23.12 -23.65
C LYS A 90 -6.42 22.09 -22.77
N GLY A 91 -6.53 22.34 -21.47
CA GLY A 91 -7.15 21.44 -20.49
C GLY A 91 -6.11 20.63 -19.70
N ILE A 92 -6.53 19.47 -19.19
CA ILE A 92 -5.66 18.63 -18.35
C ILE A 92 -4.65 17.90 -19.25
N GLN A 93 -3.36 18.07 -18.95
CA GLN A 93 -2.26 17.37 -19.60
C GLN A 93 -1.51 16.48 -18.62
N TYR A 94 -0.94 15.39 -19.12
CA TYR A 94 -0.17 14.41 -18.36
C TYR A 94 1.30 14.47 -18.78
N ILE A 95 2.17 14.90 -17.87
CA ILE A 95 3.59 15.11 -18.12
C ILE A 95 4.37 13.97 -17.46
N GLU A 96 5.15 13.21 -18.24
CA GLU A 96 5.95 12.10 -17.73
C GLU A 96 7.07 12.58 -16.81
N VAL A 97 7.16 12.00 -15.62
CA VAL A 97 8.24 12.23 -14.66
C VAL A 97 9.45 11.42 -15.12
N LYS A 98 10.49 12.11 -15.60
CA LYS A 98 11.70 11.49 -16.15
C LYS A 98 12.77 11.16 -15.11
N ASP A 99 12.68 11.77 -13.93
CA ASP A 99 13.66 11.58 -12.88
C ASP A 99 13.57 10.16 -12.34
N LYS A 100 14.73 9.50 -12.25
CA LYS A 100 14.81 8.18 -11.66
C LYS A 100 14.60 8.33 -10.16
N VAL A 101 13.55 7.69 -9.65
CA VAL A 101 13.38 7.47 -8.21
C VAL A 101 14.57 6.62 -7.73
N GLU A 102 15.56 7.28 -7.11
CA GLU A 102 16.88 6.69 -6.80
C GLU A 102 16.80 5.56 -5.76
N ASP A 103 15.89 5.63 -4.79
CA ASP A 103 15.74 4.62 -3.76
C ASP A 103 14.30 4.09 -3.68
N ARG A 104 14.07 2.98 -4.38
CA ARG A 104 12.79 2.26 -4.43
C ARG A 104 12.66 1.18 -3.34
N GLY A 105 13.75 0.83 -2.67
CA GLY A 105 13.86 -0.40 -1.90
C GLY A 105 13.70 -1.67 -2.74
N THR A 106 13.89 -2.81 -2.09
CA THR A 106 13.79 -4.14 -2.70
C THR A 106 12.55 -4.84 -2.15
N ALA A 107 11.72 -5.40 -3.03
CA ALA A 107 10.44 -5.98 -2.65
C ALA A 107 10.60 -7.47 -2.35
N TYR A 108 10.10 -7.91 -1.20
CA TYR A 108 10.10 -9.30 -0.78
C TYR A 108 8.71 -9.77 -0.38
N GLN A 109 8.49 -11.07 -0.50
CA GLN A 109 7.26 -11.74 -0.10
C GLN A 109 7.57 -13.07 0.59
N ASP A 110 6.80 -13.39 1.64
CA ASP A 110 6.65 -14.73 2.20
C ASP A 110 5.18 -15.12 2.02
N ILE A 111 4.93 -16.03 1.09
CA ILE A 111 3.58 -16.44 0.71
C ILE A 111 2.90 -17.21 1.86
N ASP A 112 3.66 -18.03 2.58
CA ASP A 112 3.12 -18.89 3.64
C ASP A 112 2.70 -18.06 4.86
N LYS A 113 3.46 -17.01 5.17
CA LYS A 113 3.15 -16.05 6.24
C LYS A 113 2.29 -14.87 5.80
N MET A 114 1.89 -14.83 4.52
CA MET A 114 1.18 -13.69 3.91
C MET A 114 1.87 -12.36 4.19
N ALA A 115 3.20 -12.34 4.15
CA ALA A 115 4.00 -11.14 4.39
C ALA A 115 4.50 -10.55 3.08
N ALA A 116 4.33 -9.25 2.92
CA ALA A 116 4.86 -8.48 1.80
C ALA A 116 5.52 -7.23 2.37
N VAL A 117 6.82 -7.11 2.15
CA VAL A 117 7.63 -6.01 2.71
C VAL A 117 8.58 -5.46 1.65
N THR A 118 8.86 -4.18 1.76
CA THR A 118 9.94 -3.51 1.06
C THR A 118 11.06 -3.26 2.05
N ILE A 119 12.26 -3.72 1.69
CA ILE A 119 13.48 -3.56 2.50
C ILE A 119 14.40 -2.56 1.81
N ARG A 120 14.86 -1.56 2.57
CA ARG A 120 15.92 -0.64 2.19
C ARG A 120 17.11 -0.81 3.11
N ARG A 121 18.30 -0.75 2.52
CA ARG A 121 19.57 -0.80 3.26
C ARG A 121 20.16 0.59 3.24
N GLY A 122 20.34 1.18 4.42
CA GLY A 122 21.13 2.40 4.57
C GLY A 122 22.62 2.12 4.41
N GLU A 123 23.42 3.18 4.38
CA GLU A 123 24.88 3.13 4.22
C GLU A 123 25.60 2.28 5.31
N ASN A 124 24.96 2.08 6.47
CA ASN A 124 25.53 1.42 7.65
C ASN A 124 24.91 0.04 7.99
N VAL A 125 24.50 -0.76 7.00
CA VAL A 125 23.86 -2.09 7.21
C VAL A 125 22.49 -2.02 7.91
N GLN A 126 21.95 -0.82 8.08
CA GLN A 126 20.66 -0.58 8.72
C GLN A 126 19.51 -0.94 7.80
N ILE A 127 18.57 -1.72 8.32
CA ILE A 127 17.44 -2.24 7.56
C ILE A 127 16.18 -1.43 7.90
N GLN A 128 15.64 -0.75 6.90
CA GLN A 128 14.31 -0.17 6.96
C GLN A 128 13.34 -1.13 6.28
N MET A 129 12.44 -1.72 7.06
CA MET A 129 11.39 -2.61 6.57
C MET A 129 10.05 -1.90 6.65
N ASP A 130 9.35 -1.81 5.54
CA ASP A 130 8.00 -1.27 5.42
C ASP A 130 7.10 -2.31 4.76
N GLY A 131 5.97 -2.64 5.37
CA GLY A 131 4.97 -3.46 4.71
C GLY A 131 3.96 -4.09 5.66
N THR A 132 3.45 -5.25 5.26
CA THR A 132 2.42 -5.98 6.00
C THR A 132 2.85 -7.42 6.24
N ILE A 133 2.47 -7.96 7.39
CA ILE A 133 2.72 -9.35 7.81
C ILE A 133 1.37 -9.97 8.18
N GLY A 134 1.07 -11.16 7.64
CA GLY A 134 -0.19 -11.83 7.93
C GLY A 134 -1.41 -11.05 7.45
N GLU A 135 -2.49 -11.04 8.22
CA GLU A 135 -3.76 -10.39 7.81
C GLU A 135 -3.80 -8.89 8.14
N ASN A 136 -3.24 -8.50 9.29
CA ASN A 136 -3.48 -7.18 9.86
C ASN A 136 -2.26 -6.52 10.51
N LEU A 137 -1.10 -7.19 10.59
CA LEU A 137 0.09 -6.59 11.20
C LEU A 137 0.81 -5.71 10.17
N VAL A 138 1.12 -4.48 10.57
CA VAL A 138 1.85 -3.49 9.77
C VAL A 138 3.19 -3.23 10.44
N VAL A 139 4.23 -3.14 9.62
CA VAL A 139 5.58 -2.76 10.05
C VAL A 139 6.01 -1.50 9.32
N LYS A 140 6.47 -0.50 10.07
CA LYS A 140 6.96 0.78 9.54
C LYS A 140 8.27 1.17 10.21
N PRO A 141 9.26 1.72 9.49
CA PRO A 141 10.46 2.25 10.11
C PRO A 141 10.09 3.45 11.01
N VAL A 142 10.75 3.55 12.17
CA VAL A 142 10.65 4.73 13.02
C VAL A 142 11.48 5.85 12.41
N PRO A 143 10.92 7.07 12.18
CA PRO A 143 11.67 8.22 11.70
C PRO A 143 12.84 8.56 12.64
N THR A 144 14.00 8.87 12.07
CA THR A 144 15.23 9.09 12.85
C THR A 144 15.21 10.37 13.68
N ASP A 145 14.51 11.39 13.20
CA ASP A 145 14.33 12.71 13.83
C ASP A 145 13.71 12.61 15.22
N ILE A 146 12.85 11.62 15.46
CA ILE A 146 12.21 11.41 16.77
C ILE A 146 13.01 10.50 17.72
N LEU A 147 14.07 9.86 17.23
CA LEU A 147 14.96 9.00 18.03
C LEU A 147 15.98 9.81 18.84
N VAL A 148 16.28 11.04 18.44
CA VAL A 148 17.21 11.92 19.15
C VAL A 148 16.50 12.55 20.37
N PRO A 149 16.94 12.30 21.61
CA PRO A 149 16.35 12.94 22.79
C PRO A 149 16.59 14.46 22.78
N GLN A 150 15.58 15.25 23.14
CA GLN A 150 15.68 16.72 23.22
C GLN A 150 16.77 17.23 24.19
N SER A 151 17.29 16.37 25.08
CA SER A 151 18.32 16.70 26.07
C SER A 151 19.77 16.37 25.64
N GLY A 152 19.99 15.86 24.42
CA GLY A 152 21.35 15.56 23.93
C GLY A 152 22.05 14.39 24.66
N VAL A 153 21.39 13.71 25.60
CA VAL A 153 21.93 12.55 26.31
C VAL A 153 21.34 11.28 25.72
N TRP A 154 22.18 10.54 24.99
CA TRP A 154 21.87 9.19 24.52
C TRP A 154 21.86 8.22 25.71
N PHE A 155 20.69 7.78 26.14
CA PHE A 155 20.57 6.59 26.96
C PHE A 155 20.23 5.42 26.04
N PRO A 156 21.12 4.45 25.82
CA PRO A 156 20.73 3.18 25.23
C PRO A 156 19.77 2.51 26.23
N ARG A 157 18.47 2.70 26.02
CA ARG A 157 17.46 1.91 26.75
C ARG A 157 17.51 0.51 26.17
N ASN A 158 18.18 -0.39 26.88
CA ASN A 158 18.03 -1.83 26.69
C ASN A 158 16.54 -2.15 26.73
N PHE A 159 15.98 -2.45 25.56
CA PHE A 159 14.64 -3.03 25.41
C PHE A 159 14.73 -4.51 25.81
N ASP A 160 14.83 -4.76 27.11
CA ASP A 160 14.68 -6.09 27.68
C ASP A 160 13.44 -6.10 28.59
N ALA A 161 12.38 -6.75 28.10
CA ALA A 161 11.31 -7.22 28.95
C ALA A 161 11.91 -8.26 29.92
N HIS A 162 12.05 -7.86 31.18
CA HIS A 162 12.29 -8.72 32.36
C HIS A 162 13.52 -9.66 32.31
N ASN A 163 14.72 -9.14 32.64
CA ASN A 163 15.56 -9.77 33.67
C ASN A 163 16.79 -8.92 34.01
N THR A 164 16.97 -8.66 35.30
CA THR A 164 18.18 -8.05 35.88
C THR A 164 19.30 -9.09 35.96
N ASN A 165 20.41 -8.85 35.26
CA ASN A 165 21.76 -8.93 35.83
C ASN A 165 22.78 -8.33 34.86
N TYR A 166 23.51 -7.35 35.36
CA TYR A 166 24.52 -6.59 34.65
C TYR A 166 25.67 -7.48 34.21
N THR A 167 25.88 -7.59 32.90
CA THR A 167 27.19 -7.83 32.31
C THR A 167 27.49 -6.67 31.36
N SER A 168 28.56 -5.95 31.67
CA SER A 168 29.12 -4.90 30.82
C SER A 168 29.53 -5.48 29.47
N ILE A 169 28.89 -5.05 28.39
CA ILE A 169 29.29 -5.41 27.03
C ILE A 169 29.84 -4.16 26.35
N GLN A 170 31.04 -4.32 25.81
CA GLN A 170 31.85 -3.36 25.07
C GLN A 170 31.12 -2.69 23.91
N GLU A 171 31.62 -1.50 23.60
CA GLU A 171 31.36 -0.67 22.42
C GLU A 171 31.37 -1.49 21.12
N GLU A 172 30.18 -1.75 20.57
CA GLU A 172 29.97 -2.01 19.13
C GLU A 172 28.47 -1.85 18.79
N SER A 173 27.83 -0.77 19.25
CA SER A 173 26.41 -0.54 18.95
C SER A 173 26.25 0.16 17.61
N VAL A 174 26.18 -0.63 16.53
CA VAL A 174 25.53 -0.21 15.27
C VAL A 174 24.23 0.48 15.65
N ALA A 175 24.09 1.77 15.35
CA ALA A 175 22.88 2.53 15.67
C ALA A 175 21.67 1.78 15.11
N LYS A 176 20.84 1.25 16.00
CA LYS A 176 19.73 0.37 15.64
C LYS A 176 18.53 1.23 15.24
N TYR A 177 17.91 0.91 14.10
CA TYR A 177 16.74 1.61 13.58
C TYR A 177 15.51 0.80 13.96
N PRO A 178 14.72 1.23 14.95
CA PRO A 178 13.55 0.48 15.36
C PRO A 178 12.41 0.62 14.36
N HIS A 179 11.41 -0.24 14.51
CA HIS A 179 10.21 -0.26 13.68
C HIS A 179 8.97 -0.20 14.58
N PHE A 180 7.97 0.56 14.14
CA PHE A 180 6.62 0.49 14.69
C PHE A 180 5.93 -0.76 14.15
N LEU A 181 5.46 -1.61 15.04
CA LEU A 181 4.57 -2.73 14.72
C LEU A 181 3.21 -2.48 15.34
N PHE A 182 2.18 -2.48 14.50
CA PHE A 182 0.83 -2.23 14.96
C PHE A 182 -0.18 -3.01 14.11
N HIS A 183 -1.31 -3.31 14.73
CA HIS A 183 -2.44 -3.86 14.00
C HIS A 183 -3.13 -2.75 13.23
N CYS A 184 -3.37 -2.97 11.94
CA CYS A 184 -4.20 -2.09 11.14
C CYS A 184 -5.61 -2.08 11.74
N ALA A 185 -6.00 -0.95 12.32
CA ALA A 185 -7.32 -0.78 12.90
C ALA A 185 -8.34 -0.66 11.76
N TRP A 186 -9.01 -1.76 11.42
CA TRP A 186 -10.30 -1.64 10.76
C TRP A 186 -11.24 -1.01 11.79
N GLY A 187 -11.49 0.30 11.66
CA GLY A 187 -12.38 1.03 12.57
C GLY A 187 -13.67 0.24 12.85
N ASN A 188 -14.20 0.40 14.07
CA ASN A 188 -15.39 -0.23 14.68
C ASN A 188 -16.70 -0.06 13.87
N SER A 189 -16.67 -0.19 12.56
CA SER A 189 -17.87 -0.41 11.79
C SER A 189 -18.18 -1.91 11.90
N SER A 190 -19.46 -2.24 11.98
CA SER A 190 -19.99 -3.59 11.75
C SER A 190 -19.73 -4.01 10.29
N LYS A 191 -18.46 -3.98 9.86
CA LYS A 191 -18.03 -4.24 8.50
C LYS A 191 -18.39 -5.69 8.23
N LYS A 192 -19.22 -5.95 7.23
CA LYS A 192 -19.17 -7.21 6.50
C LYS A 192 -17.85 -7.22 5.72
N SER A 193 -16.71 -7.23 6.42
CA SER A 193 -15.45 -7.61 5.82
C SER A 193 -15.57 -9.11 5.61
N ILE A 194 -15.70 -9.51 4.36
CA ILE A 194 -15.53 -10.91 3.99
C ILE A 194 -14.11 -11.24 4.43
N ARG A 195 -13.93 -12.18 5.36
CA ARG A 195 -12.57 -12.61 5.72
C ARG A 195 -11.89 -13.08 4.46
N LEU A 196 -10.58 -12.92 4.36
CA LEU A 196 -9.87 -13.32 3.15
C LEU A 196 -10.11 -14.81 2.83
N SER A 197 -10.22 -15.64 3.87
CA SER A 197 -10.66 -17.04 3.78
C SER A 197 -12.05 -17.22 3.17
N ASP A 198 -13.02 -16.40 3.61
CA ASP A 198 -14.42 -16.46 3.15
C ASP A 198 -14.51 -16.02 1.68
N PHE A 199 -13.70 -15.04 1.28
CA PHE A 199 -13.60 -14.58 -0.10
C PHE A 199 -13.06 -15.68 -1.02
N TYR A 200 -11.99 -16.38 -0.58
CA TYR A 200 -11.46 -17.53 -1.32
C TYR A 200 -12.46 -18.68 -1.42
N ALA A 201 -13.18 -18.97 -0.33
CA ALA A 201 -14.24 -19.98 -0.34
C ALA A 201 -15.36 -19.63 -1.33
N MET A 202 -15.76 -18.35 -1.38
CA MET A 202 -16.78 -17.85 -2.31
C MET A 202 -16.37 -18.03 -3.77
N ILE A 203 -15.16 -17.61 -4.14
CA ILE A 203 -14.65 -17.75 -5.52
C ILE A 203 -14.56 -19.22 -5.92
N ASN A 204 -14.01 -20.08 -5.05
CA ASN A 204 -13.81 -21.50 -5.36
C ASN A 204 -15.15 -22.26 -5.46
N SER A 205 -16.16 -21.91 -4.66
CA SER A 205 -17.48 -22.57 -4.64
C SER A 205 -18.28 -22.38 -5.93
N SER A 206 -18.06 -21.28 -6.66
CA SER A 206 -18.80 -20.92 -7.88
C SER A 206 -18.51 -21.82 -9.09
N THR A 207 -17.57 -22.76 -8.97
CA THR A 207 -17.12 -23.66 -10.04
C THR A 207 -17.97 -24.93 -10.22
N THR A 208 -19.02 -25.14 -9.41
CA THR A 208 -19.77 -26.43 -9.38
C THR A 208 -21.20 -26.38 -9.93
N GLY A 209 -21.61 -25.31 -10.63
CA GLY A 209 -22.93 -25.20 -11.27
C GLY A 209 -22.88 -25.48 -12.78
N GLY A 210 -23.29 -26.68 -13.21
CA GLY A 210 -23.31 -27.07 -14.62
C GLY A 210 -24.37 -26.36 -15.47
N HIS A 211 -23.97 -25.76 -16.59
CA HIS A 211 -24.54 -25.98 -17.93
C HIS A 211 -23.84 -25.12 -19.00
N ARG A 212 -23.50 -25.76 -20.13
CA ARG A 212 -22.94 -25.23 -21.40
C ARG A 212 -21.47 -24.75 -21.38
N SER A 213 -20.59 -25.68 -21.81
CA SER A 213 -19.28 -25.38 -22.40
C SER A 213 -19.41 -24.39 -23.56
N LYS A 214 -18.78 -23.20 -23.43
CA LYS A 214 -18.37 -22.31 -24.54
C LYS A 214 -17.45 -21.17 -24.06
N ARG A 215 -16.17 -21.50 -23.85
CA ARG A 215 -14.92 -20.72 -24.08
C ARG A 215 -13.83 -21.22 -23.14
N SER A 216 -12.60 -21.26 -23.64
CA SER A 216 -11.38 -21.61 -22.88
C SER A 216 -11.38 -20.90 -21.52
N LEU A 217 -11.22 -21.69 -20.46
CA LEU A 217 -10.96 -21.18 -19.11
C LEU A 217 -9.66 -20.38 -19.18
N VAL A 218 -9.74 -19.08 -18.93
CA VAL A 218 -8.56 -18.23 -18.80
C VAL A 218 -7.87 -18.65 -17.51
N HIS A 219 -6.79 -19.43 -17.61
CA HIS A 219 -6.05 -19.90 -16.44
C HIS A 219 -5.20 -18.79 -15.80
N TYR A 220 -4.85 -17.76 -16.58
CA TYR A 220 -4.00 -16.64 -16.17
C TYR A 220 -4.54 -15.32 -16.71
N ALA A 221 -4.64 -14.30 -15.86
CA ALA A 221 -5.06 -12.95 -16.24
C ALA A 221 -4.02 -11.91 -15.81
N PHE A 222 -3.69 -11.00 -16.73
CA PHE A 222 -2.65 -9.98 -16.53
C PHE A 222 -3.19 -8.57 -16.81
N PRO A 223 -4.16 -8.06 -16.03
CA PRO A 223 -4.74 -6.76 -16.32
C PRO A 223 -3.73 -5.64 -16.11
N GLU A 224 -3.63 -4.74 -17.09
CA GLU A 224 -2.85 -3.51 -17.00
C GLU A 224 -3.60 -2.45 -16.19
N VAL A 225 -3.00 -1.99 -15.10
CA VAL A 225 -3.57 -1.05 -14.14
C VAL A 225 -2.97 0.34 -14.36
N LEU A 226 -3.84 1.30 -14.64
CA LEU A 226 -3.59 2.73 -14.51
C LEU A 226 -4.02 3.20 -13.12
N LEU A 227 -3.06 3.65 -12.32
CA LEU A 227 -3.32 4.19 -10.99
C LEU A 227 -3.40 5.71 -11.01
N LEU A 228 -4.51 6.26 -10.53
CA LEU A 228 -4.73 7.69 -10.34
C LEU A 228 -4.56 8.02 -8.86
N VAL A 229 -3.64 8.92 -8.54
CA VAL A 229 -3.38 9.39 -7.17
C VAL A 229 -3.93 10.80 -7.04
N ASP A 230 -4.89 10.99 -6.15
CA ASP A 230 -5.48 12.30 -5.92
C ASP A 230 -4.55 13.26 -5.16
N TYR A 231 -4.94 14.53 -5.13
CA TYR A 231 -4.17 15.59 -4.47
C TYR A 231 -3.99 15.33 -2.97
N ASP A 232 -5.05 14.89 -2.29
CA ASP A 232 -5.01 14.68 -0.83
C ASP A 232 -4.12 13.48 -0.47
N SER A 233 -4.01 12.45 -1.34
CA SER A 233 -3.02 11.36 -1.17
C SER A 233 -1.59 11.82 -1.46
N TYR A 234 -1.38 12.64 -2.50
CA TYR A 234 -0.07 13.18 -2.82
C TYR A 234 0.46 14.11 -1.71
N ALA A 235 -0.44 14.89 -1.09
CA ALA A 235 -0.12 15.77 0.04
C ALA A 235 0.38 15.02 1.27
N VAL A 236 -0.14 13.81 1.55
CA VAL A 236 0.34 12.96 2.67
C VAL A 236 1.80 12.53 2.48
N HIS A 237 2.26 12.52 1.24
CA HIS A 237 3.65 12.20 0.89
C HIS A 237 4.46 13.47 0.60
N GLU A 238 4.08 14.60 1.21
CA GLU A 238 4.77 15.88 1.15
C GLU A 238 4.99 16.40 -0.27
N PHE A 239 4.06 16.08 -1.20
CA PHE A 239 4.20 16.43 -2.60
C PHE A 239 5.52 15.94 -3.22
N SER A 240 6.02 14.78 -2.75
CA SER A 240 7.22 14.15 -3.30
C SER A 240 6.84 12.93 -4.15
N GLU A 241 7.23 12.96 -5.43
CA GLU A 241 7.06 11.84 -6.36
C GLU A 241 7.75 10.59 -5.83
N THR A 242 8.98 10.75 -5.31
CA THR A 242 9.75 9.66 -4.70
C THR A 242 9.03 9.07 -3.49
N LYS A 243 8.60 9.89 -2.51
CA LYS A 243 7.90 9.38 -1.31
C LYS A 243 6.58 8.70 -1.68
N THR A 244 5.84 9.27 -2.64
CA THR A 244 4.58 8.71 -3.13
C THR A 244 4.80 7.38 -3.82
N PHE A 245 5.74 7.32 -4.76
CA PHE A 245 6.09 6.08 -5.47
C PHE A 245 6.52 4.99 -4.50
N ASN A 246 7.32 5.35 -3.52
CA ASN A 246 7.81 4.45 -2.48
C ASN A 246 6.68 3.83 -1.64
N TYR A 247 5.71 4.64 -1.25
CA TYR A 247 4.50 4.14 -0.61
C TYR A 247 3.71 3.21 -1.52
N LEU A 248 3.50 3.60 -2.78
CA LEU A 248 2.77 2.81 -3.77
C LEU A 248 3.44 1.47 -4.05
N ALA A 249 4.77 1.43 -4.12
CA ALA A 249 5.54 0.22 -4.32
C ALA A 249 5.32 -0.79 -3.18
N SER A 250 5.42 -0.35 -1.92
CA SER A 250 5.14 -1.18 -0.74
C SER A 250 3.67 -1.64 -0.73
N PHE A 251 2.74 -0.71 -0.97
CA PHE A 251 1.31 -1.02 -1.01
C PHE A 251 0.96 -2.07 -2.08
N PHE A 252 1.42 -1.87 -3.32
CA PHE A 252 1.14 -2.80 -4.42
C PHE A 252 1.90 -4.12 -4.31
N ASN A 253 3.04 -4.18 -3.60
CA ASN A 253 3.67 -5.47 -3.27
C ASN A 253 2.75 -6.32 -2.37
N GLY A 254 2.06 -5.67 -1.41
CA GLY A 254 1.03 -6.31 -0.60
C GLY A 254 -0.21 -6.72 -1.40
N VAL A 255 -0.68 -5.86 -2.30
CA VAL A 255 -1.82 -6.17 -3.19
C VAL A 255 -1.48 -7.36 -4.10
N ASP A 256 -0.31 -7.34 -4.75
CA ASP A 256 0.18 -8.42 -5.62
C ASP A 256 0.22 -9.76 -4.88
N LEU A 257 0.66 -9.79 -3.62
CA LEU A 257 0.64 -11.00 -2.80
C LEU A 257 -0.77 -11.58 -2.64
N ARG A 258 -1.78 -10.73 -2.38
CA ARG A 258 -3.17 -11.16 -2.22
C ARG A 258 -3.76 -11.73 -3.51
N PHE A 259 -3.42 -11.17 -4.66
CA PHE A 259 -3.87 -11.70 -5.96
C PHE A 259 -3.13 -12.99 -6.34
N LYS A 260 -1.84 -13.12 -6.01
CA LYS A 260 -1.07 -14.36 -6.23
C LYS A 260 -1.64 -15.57 -5.48
N THR A 261 -2.30 -15.35 -4.36
CA THR A 261 -2.97 -16.43 -3.61
C THR A 261 -4.29 -16.88 -4.22
N LEU A 262 -4.80 -16.22 -5.27
CA LEU A 262 -5.96 -16.69 -6.03
C LEU A 262 -5.55 -17.82 -6.97
N SER A 263 -6.22 -18.97 -6.83
CA SER A 263 -6.10 -20.10 -7.75
C SER A 263 -7.33 -20.14 -8.65
N ASN A 264 -7.12 -20.02 -9.97
CA ASN A 264 -8.13 -20.18 -11.03
C ASN A 264 -9.21 -19.06 -11.11
N PRO A 265 -8.96 -17.97 -11.88
CA PRO A 265 -7.73 -17.69 -12.62
C PRO A 265 -6.60 -17.25 -11.70
N GLN A 266 -5.36 -17.54 -12.08
CA GLN A 266 -4.22 -16.86 -11.47
C GLN A 266 -4.19 -15.41 -11.98
N ILE A 267 -4.44 -14.46 -11.10
CA ILE A 267 -4.47 -13.04 -11.44
C ILE A 267 -3.14 -12.41 -11.05
N THR A 268 -2.60 -11.61 -11.96
CA THR A 268 -1.37 -10.90 -11.73
C THR A 268 -1.50 -9.48 -12.26
N LEU A 269 -1.69 -8.53 -11.33
CA LEU A 269 -1.87 -7.12 -11.69
C LEU A 269 -0.57 -6.53 -12.26
N LEU A 270 -0.68 -5.83 -13.38
CA LEU A 270 0.43 -5.12 -13.99
C LEU A 270 0.25 -3.61 -13.75
N LEU A 271 0.91 -3.05 -12.74
CA LEU A 271 0.93 -1.60 -12.56
C LEU A 271 1.80 -0.98 -13.67
N THR A 272 1.18 -0.42 -14.72
CA THR A 272 1.87 0.09 -15.90
C THR A 272 2.02 1.60 -15.89
N ASN A 273 1.03 2.32 -15.36
CA ASN A 273 1.00 3.78 -15.40
C ASN A 273 0.48 4.34 -14.07
N ILE A 274 1.10 5.42 -13.60
CA ILE A 274 0.70 6.16 -12.40
C ILE A 274 0.50 7.62 -12.82
N ILE A 275 -0.65 8.21 -12.51
CA ILE A 275 -0.93 9.64 -12.70
C ILE A 275 -1.14 10.29 -11.34
N ILE A 276 -0.33 11.29 -11.01
CA ILE A 276 -0.46 12.09 -9.79
C ILE A 276 -1.14 13.42 -10.10
N ALA A 277 -2.20 13.76 -9.35
CA ALA A 277 -2.82 15.07 -9.41
C ALA A 277 -2.08 16.09 -8.53
N LYS A 278 -1.47 17.11 -9.15
CA LYS A 278 -0.80 18.21 -8.42
C LYS A 278 -1.76 19.24 -7.80
N SER A 279 -3.04 19.22 -8.18
CA SER A 279 -4.09 20.07 -7.62
C SER A 279 -5.43 19.35 -7.65
N ARG A 280 -6.31 19.72 -6.71
CA ARG A 280 -7.64 19.11 -6.56
C ARG A 280 -8.48 19.16 -7.85
N GLY A 281 -8.46 20.30 -8.54
CA GLY A 281 -9.25 20.53 -9.75
C GLY A 281 -8.90 19.62 -10.94
N LEU A 282 -7.78 18.89 -10.89
CA LEU A 282 -7.37 17.95 -11.93
C LEU A 282 -8.12 16.62 -11.86
N MET A 283 -8.82 16.36 -10.76
CA MET A 283 -9.67 15.18 -10.60
C MET A 283 -11.13 15.61 -10.42
N PRO A 284 -11.76 16.17 -11.48
CA PRO A 284 -13.07 16.79 -11.38
C PRO A 284 -14.17 15.83 -10.93
N TYR A 285 -14.02 14.53 -11.19
CA TYR A 285 -14.96 13.50 -10.76
C TYR A 285 -14.94 13.29 -9.23
N LEU A 286 -13.84 13.57 -8.55
CA LEU A 286 -13.80 13.62 -7.08
C LEU A 286 -14.37 14.94 -6.58
N GLU A 287 -13.87 16.07 -7.07
CA GLU A 287 -14.23 17.39 -6.55
C GLU A 287 -15.70 17.74 -6.74
N LYS A 288 -16.31 17.38 -7.89
CA LYS A 288 -17.76 17.59 -8.11
C LYS A 288 -18.64 16.78 -7.17
N ASN A 289 -18.12 15.68 -6.66
CA ASN A 289 -18.83 14.73 -5.82
C ASN A 289 -18.38 14.79 -4.36
N ARG A 290 -17.59 15.82 -4.00
CA ARG A 290 -17.08 16.02 -2.65
C ARG A 290 -18.25 16.34 -1.72
N MET A 291 -18.28 15.68 -0.58
CA MET A 291 -19.29 15.80 0.47
C MET A 291 -18.58 16.24 1.74
N PHE A 292 -18.99 17.36 2.33
CA PHE A 292 -18.31 17.94 3.50
C PHE A 292 -16.79 18.12 3.25
N LEU A 293 -15.99 18.26 4.31
CA LEU A 293 -14.56 18.56 4.18
C LEU A 293 -13.70 17.37 3.73
N ARG A 294 -14.14 16.13 4.00
CA ARG A 294 -13.26 14.94 3.92
C ARG A 294 -13.89 13.71 3.30
N SER A 295 -15.11 13.81 2.78
CA SER A 295 -15.80 12.68 2.17
C SER A 295 -16.21 12.98 0.75
N PHE A 296 -16.63 11.94 0.02
CA PHE A 296 -17.19 12.11 -1.31
C PHE A 296 -18.23 11.02 -1.61
N ASN A 297 -19.20 11.32 -2.46
CA ASN A 297 -20.20 10.36 -2.91
C ASN A 297 -19.54 9.33 -3.86
N GLY A 298 -19.27 8.13 -3.35
CA GLY A 298 -18.52 7.10 -4.07
C GLY A 298 -19.18 6.67 -5.38
N ARG A 299 -20.50 6.48 -5.37
CA ARG A 299 -21.24 6.03 -6.57
C ARG A 299 -21.24 7.09 -7.66
N ALA A 300 -21.48 8.35 -7.30
CA ALA A 300 -21.53 9.45 -8.25
C ALA A 300 -20.13 9.78 -8.80
N ALA A 301 -19.12 9.83 -7.92
CA ALA A 301 -17.73 10.04 -8.31
C ALA A 301 -17.23 8.96 -9.28
N LEU A 302 -17.55 7.70 -9.02
CA LEU A 302 -17.15 6.60 -9.89
C LEU A 302 -17.84 6.65 -11.26
N ALA A 303 -19.11 7.04 -11.31
CA ALA A 303 -19.82 7.25 -12.58
C ALA A 303 -19.21 8.41 -13.39
N ASP A 304 -18.85 9.51 -12.73
CA ASP A 304 -18.23 10.65 -13.39
C ASP A 304 -16.77 10.37 -13.79
N MET A 305 -16.05 9.58 -13.01
CA MET A 305 -14.72 9.08 -13.36
C MET A 305 -14.81 8.25 -14.64
N ALA A 306 -15.76 7.32 -14.74
CA ALA A 306 -15.94 6.51 -15.94
C ALA A 306 -16.20 7.37 -17.19
N LYS A 307 -17.07 8.38 -17.09
CA LYS A 307 -17.31 9.34 -18.19
C LYS A 307 -16.04 10.11 -18.56
N HIS A 308 -15.32 10.59 -17.55
CA HIS A 308 -14.09 11.36 -17.74
C HIS A 308 -13.03 10.51 -18.45
N MET A 309 -12.74 9.31 -17.95
CA MET A 309 -11.77 8.38 -18.54
C MET A 309 -12.14 8.01 -19.97
N PHE A 310 -13.43 7.77 -20.24
CA PHE A 310 -13.91 7.51 -21.60
C PHE A 310 -13.67 8.69 -22.54
N SER A 311 -13.92 9.92 -22.09
CA SER A 311 -13.70 11.13 -22.88
C SER A 311 -12.22 11.41 -23.13
N ALA A 312 -11.37 11.19 -22.11
CA ALA A 312 -9.94 11.44 -22.14
C ALA A 312 -9.12 10.27 -22.72
N ARG A 313 -9.77 9.16 -23.12
CA ARG A 313 -9.12 7.90 -23.51
C ARG A 313 -7.99 8.01 -24.54
N ARG A 314 -8.04 9.01 -25.43
CA ARG A 314 -7.01 9.22 -26.47
C ARG A 314 -5.72 9.84 -25.91
N GLY A 315 -5.81 10.59 -24.81
CA GLY A 315 -4.67 11.24 -24.15
C GLY A 315 -4.14 10.45 -22.95
N LEU A 316 -4.78 9.34 -22.59
CA LEU A 316 -4.38 8.47 -21.49
C LEU A 316 -3.50 7.33 -22.01
N PRO A 317 -2.53 6.85 -21.21
CA PRO A 317 -1.82 5.61 -21.50
C PRO A 317 -2.79 4.42 -21.63
N ALA A 318 -2.38 3.39 -22.38
CA ALA A 318 -3.14 2.15 -22.48
C ALA A 318 -3.27 1.48 -21.10
N HIS A 319 -4.47 0.94 -20.81
CA HIS A 319 -4.79 0.25 -19.56
C HIS A 319 -6.06 -0.59 -19.74
N ASP A 320 -6.17 -1.66 -18.94
CA ASP A 320 -7.38 -2.48 -18.81
C ASP A 320 -8.25 -2.00 -17.64
N LEU A 321 -7.62 -1.50 -16.58
CA LEU A 321 -8.25 -1.08 -15.35
C LEU A 321 -7.72 0.28 -14.90
N ALA A 322 -8.62 1.19 -14.50
CA ALA A 322 -8.26 2.43 -13.85
C ALA A 322 -8.65 2.39 -12.38
N LEU A 323 -7.68 2.61 -11.49
CA LEU A 323 -7.87 2.64 -10.03
C LEU A 323 -7.61 4.03 -9.50
N LEU A 324 -8.47 4.50 -8.60
CA LEU A 324 -8.30 5.78 -7.92
C LEU A 324 -7.90 5.56 -6.46
N LEU A 325 -6.74 6.09 -6.08
CA LEU A 325 -6.28 6.15 -4.71
C LEU A 325 -6.61 7.52 -4.12
N THR A 326 -7.31 7.52 -2.99
CA THR A 326 -7.71 8.73 -2.26
C THR A 326 -7.63 8.53 -0.75
N LYS A 327 -7.36 9.64 -0.03
CA LYS A 327 -7.45 9.72 1.45
C LYS A 327 -8.80 10.28 1.92
N LEU A 328 -9.73 10.53 1.01
CA LEU A 328 -11.09 10.94 1.34
C LEU A 328 -11.94 9.73 1.74
N ASP A 329 -12.82 9.95 2.72
CA ASP A 329 -13.78 8.95 3.15
C ASP A 329 -14.85 8.75 2.08
N MET A 330 -14.98 7.52 1.59
CA MET A 330 -15.99 7.23 0.59
C MET A 330 -17.35 7.04 1.25
N CYS A 331 -18.32 7.77 0.73
CA CYS A 331 -19.68 7.81 1.24
C CYS A 331 -20.64 7.08 0.29
N SER A 332 -21.40 6.13 0.84
CA SER A 332 -22.62 5.64 0.19
C SER A 332 -23.80 6.54 0.60
N LEU A 333 -24.25 7.36 -0.34
CA LEU A 333 -25.39 8.26 -0.12
C LEU A 333 -26.70 7.49 -0.27
N ASP A 334 -27.52 7.47 0.78
CA ASP A 334 -28.92 7.11 0.66
C ASP A 334 -29.69 8.29 0.04
N GLU A 335 -30.11 8.13 -1.22
CA GLU A 335 -30.82 9.16 -1.97
C GLU A 335 -32.16 9.57 -1.33
N ARG A 336 -32.78 8.69 -0.52
CA ARG A 336 -34.08 8.96 0.11
C ARG A 336 -33.93 9.78 1.39
N SER A 337 -32.93 9.46 2.20
CA SER A 337 -32.72 10.12 3.49
C SER A 337 -31.66 11.24 3.43
N GLY A 338 -30.95 11.37 2.30
CA GLY A 338 -29.79 12.25 2.15
C GLY A 338 -28.64 11.91 3.11
N ARG A 339 -28.67 10.73 3.75
CA ARG A 339 -27.68 10.36 4.76
C ARG A 339 -26.48 9.74 4.11
N CYS A 340 -25.33 10.21 4.55
CA CYS A 340 -24.05 9.69 4.13
C CYS A 340 -23.63 8.54 5.04
N ASN A 341 -23.47 7.35 4.48
CA ASN A 341 -22.86 6.24 5.18
C ASN A 341 -21.39 6.09 4.72
N SER A 342 -20.45 6.51 5.58
CA SER A 342 -19.01 6.46 5.33
C SER A 342 -18.38 5.08 5.60
N THR A 343 -19.18 4.02 5.78
CA THR A 343 -18.66 2.65 6.00
C THR A 343 -18.04 2.03 4.75
N THR A 344 -18.15 2.67 3.59
CA THR A 344 -17.61 2.16 2.34
C THR A 344 -16.13 2.55 2.23
N ALA A 345 -15.23 1.57 2.32
CA ALA A 345 -13.78 1.81 2.13
C ALA A 345 -13.36 1.77 0.65
N GLY A 346 -14.23 1.23 -0.22
CA GLY A 346 -14.02 1.07 -1.66
C GLY A 346 -15.35 0.78 -2.35
N THR A 347 -15.55 1.33 -3.55
CA THR A 347 -16.66 0.96 -4.43
C THR A 347 -16.06 0.58 -5.77
N GLU A 348 -16.34 -0.64 -6.20
CA GLU A 348 -16.03 -1.07 -7.55
C GLU A 348 -17.34 -1.10 -8.36
N ARG A 349 -17.32 -0.47 -9.53
CA ARG A 349 -18.29 -0.67 -10.61
C ARG A 349 -17.48 -0.82 -11.87
N ALA A 350 -17.53 -2.00 -12.46
CA ALA A 350 -17.01 -2.22 -13.79
C ALA A 350 -17.90 -1.48 -14.80
N TYR A 351 -17.36 -0.43 -15.41
CA TYR A 351 -17.92 0.14 -16.63
C TYR A 351 -17.20 -0.51 -17.79
N PHE A 352 -17.85 -1.50 -18.41
CA PHE A 352 -17.32 -2.14 -19.62
C PHE A 352 -17.40 -1.15 -20.79
N VAL A 353 -16.35 -0.37 -20.97
CA VAL A 353 -16.13 0.33 -22.23
C VAL A 353 -15.31 -0.62 -23.11
N ASN A 354 -16.00 -1.41 -23.93
CA ASN A 354 -15.42 -2.35 -24.91
C ASN A 354 -14.44 -3.39 -24.35
N ALA A 355 -14.90 -4.25 -23.44
CA ALA A 355 -14.40 -5.63 -23.42
C ALA A 355 -15.21 -6.41 -24.48
N PHE A 356 -14.54 -6.87 -25.54
CA PHE A 356 -15.06 -7.49 -26.78
C PHE A 356 -15.45 -6.53 -27.92
N ILE A 357 -14.55 -6.38 -28.90
CA ILE A 357 -14.67 -6.90 -30.29
C ILE A 357 -13.33 -6.63 -30.99
N HIS A 358 -12.47 -7.65 -31.10
CA HIS A 358 -11.70 -7.90 -32.33
C HIS A 358 -11.51 -9.40 -32.50
N ASN A 359 -12.58 -10.04 -32.97
CA ASN A 359 -12.47 -11.26 -33.73
C ASN A 359 -11.88 -10.88 -35.10
N ARG A 360 -10.56 -10.93 -35.24
CA ARG A 360 -9.92 -11.08 -36.56
C ARG A 360 -8.86 -12.17 -36.45
N SER A 361 -9.32 -13.38 -36.72
CA SER A 361 -8.53 -14.40 -37.39
C SER A 361 -7.95 -13.82 -38.68
N THR A 362 -6.68 -13.48 -38.69
CA THR A 362 -5.85 -13.50 -39.91
C THR A 362 -4.55 -14.21 -39.57
N PRO A 363 -4.24 -15.32 -40.26
CA PRO A 363 -2.99 -16.05 -40.03
C PRO A 363 -1.82 -15.21 -40.54
N LEU A 364 -0.74 -15.23 -39.76
CA LEU A 364 0.59 -14.80 -40.20
C LEU A 364 0.97 -15.62 -41.45
N LYS A 365 1.40 -14.92 -42.51
CA LYS A 365 2.31 -15.46 -43.52
C LYS A 365 3.70 -14.96 -43.21
#